data_AF-A0A7C3WPM0-F1
#
_entry.id   AF-A0A7C3WPM0-F1
#
_cell.length_a   1.000
_cell.length_b   1.000
_cell.length_c   1.000
_cell.angle_alpha   90.00
_cell.angle_beta   90.00
_cell.angle_gamma   90.00
#
_symmetry.space_group_name_H-M   'P 1'
#
loop_
_entity.id
_entity.type
_entity.pdbx_description
1 polymer ?
#
loop_
_entity_poly.entity_id
_entity_poly.type
_entity_poly.pdbx_seq_one_letter_code
_entity_poly.pdbx_strand_id
1 'polypeptide(L)'
;MRSKALLVFVLSMVAIALYWFPQPLVVGDYVLGGYPWYAPESSKAAMFAIGVVLTAVFLGLTTFMFYISREVERLPENPEPAREELSW
;
A
#
# COMPACT_ATOMS: atom_id res chain seq x y z
N MET A 1 2.76 -13.10 10.80
CA MET A 1 2.06 -11.95 10.18
C MET A 1 2.99 -11.09 9.33
N ARG A 2 4.20 -10.76 9.80
CA ARG A 2 5.21 -9.99 9.06
C ARG A 2 5.50 -10.46 7.63
N SER A 3 5.75 -11.75 7.41
CA SER A 3 6.10 -12.27 6.07
C SER A 3 4.94 -12.18 5.06
N LYS A 4 3.71 -12.36 5.52
CA LYS A 4 2.50 -12.21 4.68
C LYS A 4 2.27 -10.74 4.31
N ALA A 5 2.44 -9.83 5.27
CA ALA A 5 2.34 -8.39 5.03
C ALA A 5 3.42 -7.88 4.06
N LEU A 6 4.66 -8.37 4.21
CA LEU A 6 5.76 -8.08 3.29
C LEU A 6 5.46 -8.58 1.88
N LEU A 7 4.94 -9.81 1.75
CA LEU A 7 4.58 -10.39 0.46
C LEU A 7 3.47 -9.59 -0.23
N VAL A 8 2.42 -9.20 0.51
CA VAL A 8 1.36 -8.34 -0.01
C VAL A 8 1.92 -6.99 -0.47
N PHE A 9 2.79 -6.38 0.33
CA PHE A 9 3.45 -5.13 -0.04
C PHE A 9 4.25 -5.26 -1.33
N VAL A 10 5.07 -6.30 -1.46
CA VAL A 10 5.86 -6.56 -2.67
C VAL A 10 4.97 -6.80 -3.89
N LEU A 11 3.92 -7.62 -3.77
CA LEU A 11 2.97 -7.86 -4.86
C LEU A 11 2.25 -6.58 -5.29
N SER A 12 1.83 -5.75 -4.34
CA SER A 12 1.20 -4.46 -4.63
C SER A 12 2.17 -3.50 -5.33
N MET A 13 3.44 -3.45 -4.90
CA MET A 13 4.46 -2.65 -5.57
C MET A 13 4.71 -3.11 -7.01
N VAL A 14 4.76 -4.43 -7.25
CA VAL A 14 4.86 -4.99 -8.59
C VAL A 14 3.63 -4.64 -9.43
N ALA A 15 2.42 -4.74 -8.87
CA ALA A 15 1.18 -4.40 -9.57
C ALA A 15 1.14 -2.91 -9.96
N ILE A 16 1.53 -2.00 -9.05
CA ILE A 16 1.62 -0.56 -9.32
C ILE A 16 2.68 -0.30 -10.40
N ALA A 17 3.85 -0.93 -10.30
CA ALA A 17 4.90 -0.79 -11.28
C ALA A 17 4.43 -1.24 -12.67
N LEU A 18 3.79 -2.41 -12.78
CA LEU A 18 3.22 -2.91 -14.03
C LEU A 18 2.14 -1.97 -14.58
N TYR A 19 1.25 -1.47 -13.74
CA TYR A 19 0.20 -0.53 -14.14
C TYR A 19 0.80 0.73 -14.81
N TRP A 20 1.83 1.31 -14.20
CA TRP A 20 2.50 2.50 -14.70
C TRP A 20 3.56 2.22 -15.78
N PHE A 21 3.90 0.95 -16.04
CA PHE A 21 4.94 0.60 -16.98
C PHE A 21 4.53 0.97 -18.42
N PRO A 22 5.35 1.72 -19.18
CA PRO A 22 4.95 2.26 -20.48
C PRO A 22 4.89 1.23 -21.62
N GLN A 23 5.46 0.04 -21.42
CA GLN A 23 5.51 -1.02 -22.42
C GLN A 23 4.74 -2.23 -21.90
N PRO A 24 3.63 -2.66 -22.51
CA PRO A 24 2.91 -3.83 -22.06
C PRO A 24 3.81 -5.06 -22.13
N LEU A 25 3.84 -5.83 -21.05
CA LEU A 25 4.48 -7.13 -21.04
C LEU A 25 3.49 -8.15 -21.59
N VAL A 26 3.83 -8.75 -22.72
CA VAL A 26 3.03 -9.82 -23.33
C VAL A 26 3.58 -11.15 -22.84
N VAL A 27 2.74 -11.93 -22.14
CA VAL A 27 3.07 -13.25 -21.63
C VAL A 27 2.05 -14.25 -22.18
N GLY A 28 2.42 -14.92 -23.27
CA GLY A 28 1.48 -15.74 -24.04
C GLY A 28 0.34 -14.86 -24.60
N ASP A 29 -0.90 -15.21 -24.24
CA ASP A 29 -2.10 -14.47 -24.65
C ASP A 29 -2.48 -13.33 -23.68
N TYR A 30 -1.70 -13.13 -22.60
CA TYR A 30 -2.00 -12.11 -21.59
C TYR A 30 -1.16 -10.85 -21.80
N VAL A 31 -1.83 -9.70 -21.73
CA VAL A 31 -1.20 -8.37 -21.74
C VAL A 31 -1.20 -7.81 -20.31
N LEU A 32 -0.01 -7.55 -19.76
CA LEU A 32 0.18 -7.02 -18.42
C LEU A 32 0.77 -5.61 -18.49
N GLY A 33 0.12 -4.66 -17.80
CA GLY A 33 0.61 -3.29 -17.67
C GLY A 33 0.30 -2.41 -18.87
N GLY A 34 0.90 -1.22 -18.92
CA GLY A 34 0.68 -0.28 -20.02
C GLY A 34 -0.68 0.42 -20.00
N TYR A 35 -1.52 0.21 -18.99
CA TYR A 35 -2.92 0.61 -18.99
C TYR A 35 -3.15 2.12 -19.25
N PRO A 36 -2.50 3.06 -18.53
CA PRO A 36 -2.66 4.49 -18.83
C PRO A 36 -2.10 4.89 -20.19
N TRP A 37 -1.11 4.13 -20.70
CA TRP A 37 -0.36 4.48 -21.90
C TRP A 37 -1.05 4.00 -23.19
N TYR A 38 -1.69 2.83 -23.12
CA TYR A 38 -2.41 2.17 -24.22
C TYR A 38 -3.92 2.41 -24.22
N ALA A 39 -4.46 3.09 -23.21
CA ALA A 39 -5.87 3.45 -23.17
C ALA A 39 -6.27 4.34 -24.39
N PRO A 40 -7.49 4.17 -24.94
CA PRO A 40 -8.04 5.08 -25.95
C PRO A 40 -7.98 6.54 -25.49
N GLU A 41 -7.71 7.48 -26.40
CA GLU A 41 -7.48 8.91 -26.05
C GLU A 41 -8.58 9.53 -25.19
N SER A 42 -9.84 9.20 -25.46
CA SER A 42 -11.00 9.68 -24.70
C SER A 42 -11.00 9.23 -23.23
N SER A 43 -10.38 8.09 -22.93
CA SER A 43 -10.33 7.47 -21.61
C SER A 43 -8.98 7.62 -20.92
N LYS A 44 -7.96 8.08 -21.65
CA LYS A 44 -6.57 8.16 -21.18
C LYS A 44 -6.44 9.00 -19.92
N ALA A 45 -7.03 10.20 -19.90
CA ALA A 45 -7.02 11.08 -18.73
C ALA A 45 -7.70 10.44 -17.51
N ALA A 46 -8.82 9.74 -17.71
CA ALA A 46 -9.52 9.03 -16.64
C ALA A 46 -8.68 7.87 -16.09
N MET A 47 -8.01 7.11 -16.95
CA MET A 47 -7.10 6.02 -16.53
C MET A 47 -5.93 6.57 -15.72
N PHE A 48 -5.29 7.65 -16.16
CA PHE A 48 -4.27 8.34 -15.37
C PHE A 48 -4.80 8.78 -13.99
N ALA A 49 -5.99 9.38 -13.95
CA ALA A 49 -6.57 9.84 -12.68
C ALA A 49 -6.83 8.66 -11.72
N ILE A 50 -7.43 7.57 -12.21
CA ILE A 50 -7.67 6.35 -11.42
C ILE A 50 -6.35 5.77 -10.91
N GLY A 51 -5.34 5.68 -11.78
CA GLY A 51 -4.01 5.22 -11.41
C GLY A 51 -3.38 6.03 -10.29
N VAL A 52 -3.45 7.36 -10.39
CA VAL A 52 -2.92 8.28 -9.36
C VAL A 52 -3.67 8.09 -8.05
N VAL A 53 -5.01 8.09 -8.09
CA VAL A 53 -5.84 7.92 -6.89
C VAL A 53 -5.54 6.60 -6.19
N LEU A 54 -5.51 5.48 -6.93
CA LEU A 54 -5.22 4.17 -6.36
C LEU A 54 -3.81 4.09 -5.76
N THR A 55 -2.82 4.66 -6.45
CA THR A 55 -1.43 4.71 -5.95
C THR A 55 -1.35 5.54 -4.67
N ALA A 56 -1.99 6.72 -4.64
CA ALA A 56 -2.00 7.60 -3.48
C ALA A 56 -2.70 6.96 -2.27
N VAL A 57 -3.86 6.32 -2.48
CA VAL A 57 -4.57 5.59 -1.43
C VAL A 57 -3.71 4.45 -0.88
N PHE A 58 -3.07 3.68 -1.75
CA PHE A 58 -2.22 2.58 -1.33
C PHE A 58 -1.02 3.04 -0.49
N LEU A 59 -0.31 4.08 -0.94
CA LEU A 59 0.82 4.65 -0.20
C LEU A 59 0.37 5.28 1.13
N GLY A 60 -0.79 5.94 1.13
CA GLY A 60 -1.40 6.52 2.31
C GLY A 60 -1.74 5.46 3.37
N LEU A 61 -2.42 4.38 2.97
CA LEU A 61 -2.74 3.26 3.85
C LEU A 61 -1.48 2.56 4.36
N THR A 62 -0.48 2.38 3.51
CA THR A 62 0.80 1.76 3.90
C THR A 62 1.50 2.60 4.97
N THR A 63 1.57 3.92 4.74
CA THR A 63 2.19 4.87 5.69
C THR A 63 1.41 4.90 7.01
N PHE A 64 0.09 4.91 6.95
CA PHE A 64 -0.77 4.87 8.12
C PHE A 64 -0.59 3.58 8.92
N MET A 65 -0.55 2.43 8.25
CA MET A 65 -0.30 1.14 8.91
C MET A 65 1.07 1.09 9.59
N PHE A 66 2.09 1.65 8.94
CA PHE A 66 3.43 1.77 9.52
C PHE A 66 3.44 2.67 10.76
N TYR A 67 2.75 3.82 10.70
CA TYR A 67 2.60 4.73 11.82
C TYR A 67 1.91 4.05 13.02
N ILE A 68 0.76 3.40 12.81
CA ILE A 68 0.05 2.67 13.86
C ILE A 68 0.89 1.53 14.43
N SER A 69 1.57 0.74 13.59
CA SER A 69 2.42 -0.36 14.06
C SER A 69 3.53 0.14 14.98
N ARG A 70 4.15 1.28 14.63
CA ARG A 70 5.19 1.91 15.45
C ARG A 70 4.64 2.46 16.76
N GLU A 71 3.43 3.02 16.76
CA GLU A 71 2.81 3.56 17.97
C GLU A 71 2.39 2.44 18.93
N VAL A 72 1.90 1.31 18.39
CA VAL A 72 1.61 0.10 19.19
C VAL A 72 2.89 -0.50 19.80
N GLU A 73 4.00 -0.57 19.06
CA GLU A 73 5.29 -1.02 19.59
C GLU A 73 5.87 -0.11 20.69
N ARG A 74 5.42 1.16 20.76
CA ARG A 74 5.82 2.12 21.80
C ARG A 74 5.02 2.02 23.08
N LEU A 75 3.85 1.36 23.05
CA LEU A 75 3.07 1.16 24.27
C LEU A 75 3.82 0.17 25.17
N PRO A 76 3.96 0.47 26.48
CA PRO A 76 4.57 -0.48 27.41
C PRO A 76 3.77 -1.78 27.39
N GLU A 77 4.46 -2.90 27.19
CA GLU A 77 3.88 -4.26 27.11
C GLU A 77 3.16 -4.66 28.42
N ASN A 78 3.44 -3.94 29.51
CA ASN A 78 2.83 -4.10 30.81
C ASN A 78 2.34 -2.72 31.30
N PRO A 79 1.02 -2.45 31.35
CA PRO A 79 0.54 -1.29 32.07
C PRO A 79 0.86 -1.54 33.54
N GLU A 80 1.93 -0.94 34.07
CA GLU A 80 2.14 -0.92 35.51
C GLU A 80 0.85 -0.41 36.14
N PRO A 81 0.16 -1.21 37.00
CA PRO A 81 -1.02 -0.71 37.67
C PRO A 81 -0.54 0.48 38.49
N ALA A 82 -1.17 1.63 38.24
CA ALA A 82 -0.92 2.84 39.00
C ALA A 82 -0.96 2.46 40.48
N ARG A 83 0.21 2.45 41.14
CA ARG A 83 0.28 2.47 42.59
C ARG A 83 -0.20 3.86 42.98
N GLU A 84 -1.51 4.05 42.98
CA GLU A 84 -2.13 4.99 43.90
C GLU A 84 -1.75 4.53 45.30
N GLU A 85 -0.73 5.20 45.83
CA GLU A 85 -0.75 5.78 47.17
C GLU A 85 -1.69 5.09 48.17
N LEU A 86 -1.42 3.84 48.53
CA LEU A 86 -1.83 3.29 49.82
C LEU A 86 -0.84 3.80 50.88
N SER A 87 -0.91 5.09 51.17
CA SER A 87 -0.44 5.65 52.44
C SER A 87 -1.66 5.98 53.29
N TRP A 88 -2.09 5.00 54.07
CA TRP A 88 -2.89 5.23 55.28
C TRP A 88 -1.97 5.08 56.48
#